data_AF-Q8KK54-F1
#
_entry.id   AF-Q8KK54-F1
#
_cell.length_a   1.000
_cell.length_b   1.000
_cell.length_c   1.000
_cell.angle_alpha   90.00
_cell.angle_beta   90.00
_cell.angle_gamma   90.00
#
_symmetry.space_group_name_H-M   'P 1'
#
loop_
_entity.id
_entity.type
_entity.pdbx_description
1 polymer ?
#
loop_
_entity_poly.entity_id
_entity_poly.type
_entity_poly.pdbx_seq_one_letter_code
_entity_poly.pdbx_strand_id
1 'polypeptide(L)'
;MRRSFHDKSAVVSTIADADLSPVKEWFPTTPTGNGLPKEPGVYRFRIPMEHTPDESIEFLALLRWRRHGVKNILFPTFEYFVDDEFITIPEGTEWSHREPGDPDFLLPDAFPIAQPVNDIVHACPFCKQKPQIKGRKIDLTTGDKFSTDLPYRFNQFWFVCCEWIGPANRKTITELISDWDRTLG
;
A
#
# COMPACT_ATOMS: atom_id res chain seq x y z
N MET A 1 -31.24 54.32 -42.87
CA MET A 1 -31.08 52.87 -43.12
C MET A 1 -30.62 52.20 -41.83
N ARG A 2 -31.44 51.28 -41.30
CA ARG A 2 -31.19 50.50 -40.08
C ARG A 2 -30.15 49.41 -40.39
N ARG A 3 -29.13 49.24 -39.57
CA ARG A 3 -28.26 48.06 -39.62
C ARG A 3 -28.51 47.17 -38.40
N SER A 4 -28.75 45.91 -38.73
CA SER A 4 -29.15 44.79 -37.89
C SER A 4 -28.05 44.35 -36.94
N PHE A 5 -28.45 43.93 -35.74
CA PHE A 5 -27.68 43.06 -34.85
C PHE A 5 -27.49 41.67 -35.47
N HIS A 6 -26.31 41.06 -35.29
CA HIS A 6 -26.17 39.61 -35.16
C HIS A 6 -25.10 39.29 -34.13
N ASP A 7 -25.59 38.64 -33.08
CA ASP A 7 -24.92 37.99 -31.97
C ASP A 7 -24.21 36.72 -32.47
N LYS A 8 -22.96 36.50 -32.03
CA LYS A 8 -22.32 35.18 -31.94
C LYS A 8 -21.33 35.17 -30.77
N SER A 9 -21.91 34.95 -29.60
CA SER A 9 -21.49 33.95 -28.61
C SER A 9 -19.99 33.79 -28.34
N ALA A 10 -19.61 34.21 -27.13
CA ALA A 10 -18.40 33.83 -26.46
C ALA A 10 -18.23 32.30 -26.42
N VAL A 11 -17.11 31.81 -26.96
CA VAL A 11 -16.65 30.45 -26.70
C VAL A 11 -16.01 30.48 -25.32
N VAL A 12 -16.81 30.10 -24.31
CA VAL A 12 -16.31 29.70 -23.01
C VAL A 12 -15.62 28.35 -23.21
N SER A 13 -14.31 28.37 -23.40
CA SER A 13 -13.49 27.16 -23.29
C SER A 13 -13.30 26.87 -21.81
N THR A 14 -14.20 26.07 -21.24
CA THR A 14 -13.95 25.37 -19.97
C THR A 14 -12.74 24.47 -20.14
N ILE A 15 -11.59 24.91 -19.64
CA ILE A 15 -10.49 24.02 -19.31
C ILE A 15 -10.98 23.24 -18.08
N ALA A 16 -11.53 22.06 -18.33
CA ALA A 16 -11.56 21.04 -17.30
C ALA A 16 -10.10 20.67 -17.07
N ASP A 17 -9.53 21.15 -15.97
CA ASP A 17 -8.32 20.59 -15.39
C ASP A 17 -8.64 19.13 -15.07
N ALA A 18 -8.40 18.26 -16.04
CA ALA A 18 -8.27 16.84 -15.79
C ALA A 18 -7.06 16.72 -14.87
N ASP A 19 -7.32 16.40 -13.61
CA ASP A 19 -6.34 15.98 -12.62
C ASP A 19 -5.66 14.70 -13.16
N LEU A 20 -4.69 14.89 -14.04
CA LEU A 20 -3.79 13.87 -14.55
C LEU A 20 -2.74 13.59 -13.48
N SER A 21 -3.21 13.16 -12.30
CA SER A 21 -2.35 12.48 -11.36
C SER A 21 -1.79 11.25 -12.09
N PRO A 22 -0.46 11.11 -12.23
CA PRO A 22 0.12 10.02 -13.00
C PRO A 22 -0.35 8.68 -12.44
N VAL A 23 -0.86 7.81 -13.30
CA VAL A 23 -1.26 6.45 -12.92
C VAL A 23 -0.05 5.77 -12.30
N LYS A 24 -0.20 5.31 -11.05
CA LYS A 24 0.83 4.56 -10.33
C LYS A 24 1.22 3.33 -11.13
N GLU A 25 2.47 3.28 -11.59
CA GLU A 25 3.03 2.13 -12.29
C GLU A 25 3.61 1.12 -11.30
N TRP A 26 3.36 -0.16 -11.55
CA TRP A 26 3.89 -1.28 -10.76
C TRP A 26 4.84 -2.11 -11.62
N PHE A 27 6.01 -2.40 -11.06
CA PHE A 27 7.07 -3.14 -11.72
C PHE A 27 7.18 -4.54 -11.11
N PRO A 28 7.01 -5.60 -11.91
CA PRO A 28 7.08 -6.97 -11.41
C PRO A 28 8.51 -7.37 -11.04
N THR A 29 8.61 -8.30 -10.09
CA THR A 29 9.88 -8.90 -9.67
C THR A 29 9.82 -10.42 -9.67
N THR A 30 10.98 -11.06 -9.62
CA THR A 30 11.09 -12.51 -9.36
C THR A 30 11.50 -12.77 -7.90
N PRO A 31 11.24 -13.98 -7.36
CA PRO A 31 11.70 -14.34 -6.01
C PRO A 31 13.21 -14.15 -5.80
N THR A 32 14.01 -14.31 -6.85
CA THR A 32 15.47 -14.08 -6.86
C THR A 32 15.88 -12.61 -6.91
N GLY A 33 14.92 -11.67 -6.93
CA GLY A 33 15.16 -10.23 -6.92
C GLY A 33 15.40 -9.60 -8.31
N ASN A 34 15.19 -10.34 -9.40
CA ASN A 34 15.24 -9.71 -10.73
C ASN A 34 14.08 -8.71 -10.87
N GLY A 35 14.34 -7.56 -11.48
CA GLY A 35 13.34 -6.51 -11.66
C GLY A 35 13.24 -5.51 -10.49
N LEU A 36 13.95 -5.74 -9.38
CA LEU A 36 14.03 -4.77 -8.27
C LEU A 36 14.68 -3.44 -8.70
N PRO A 37 14.44 -2.34 -7.94
CA PRO A 37 15.14 -1.08 -8.16
C PRO A 37 16.66 -1.26 -8.12
N LYS A 38 17.37 -0.39 -8.83
CA LYS A 38 18.85 -0.45 -8.93
C LYS A 38 19.56 0.34 -7.84
N GLU A 39 18.83 1.12 -7.06
CA GLU A 39 19.37 2.02 -6.03
C GLU A 39 18.72 1.71 -4.67
N PRO A 40 19.48 1.80 -3.57
CA PRO A 40 18.91 1.65 -2.24
C PRO A 40 17.97 2.81 -1.91
N GLY A 41 16.93 2.54 -1.13
CA GLY A 41 15.93 3.52 -0.78
C GLY A 41 14.65 2.90 -0.23
N VAL A 42 13.72 3.75 0.18
CA VAL A 42 12.37 3.32 0.54
C VAL A 42 11.52 3.23 -0.72
N TYR A 43 10.81 2.12 -0.89
CA TYR A 43 9.91 1.86 -2.02
C TYR A 43 8.58 1.32 -1.51
N ARG A 44 7.55 1.44 -2.36
CA ARG A 44 6.28 0.74 -2.14
C ARG A 44 6.38 -0.65 -2.75
N PHE A 45 5.86 -1.64 -2.02
CA PHE A 45 5.76 -3.01 -2.48
C PHE A 45 4.30 -3.45 -2.42
N ARG A 46 3.89 -4.19 -3.43
CA ARG A 46 2.59 -4.88 -3.50
C ARG A 46 2.86 -6.37 -3.54
N ILE A 47 2.27 -7.10 -2.59
CA ILE A 47 2.50 -8.53 -2.43
C ILE A 47 1.16 -9.25 -2.18
N PRO A 48 0.91 -10.41 -2.83
CA PRO A 48 -0.21 -11.27 -2.50
C PRO A 48 -0.24 -11.67 -1.02
N MET A 49 -1.40 -11.63 -0.38
CA MET A 49 -1.51 -11.99 1.04
C MET A 49 -1.42 -13.50 1.25
N GLU A 50 -0.70 -13.94 2.30
CA GLU A 50 -0.49 -15.35 2.64
C GLU A 50 -1.83 -16.08 2.92
N HIS A 51 -2.79 -15.41 3.55
CA HIS A 51 -4.08 -16.00 3.94
C HIS A 51 -5.14 -15.93 2.84
N THR A 52 -5.06 -14.94 1.95
CA THR A 52 -6.03 -14.68 0.87
C THR A 52 -5.27 -14.20 -0.37
N PRO A 53 -4.67 -15.12 -1.14
CA PRO A 53 -3.75 -14.79 -2.23
C PRO A 53 -4.37 -14.00 -3.39
N ASP A 54 -5.70 -14.03 -3.53
CA ASP A 54 -6.45 -13.25 -4.53
C ASP A 54 -6.46 -11.74 -4.19
N GLU A 55 -6.13 -11.37 -2.95
CA GLU A 55 -5.93 -9.99 -2.54
C GLU A 55 -4.43 -9.70 -2.32
N SER A 56 -4.01 -8.49 -2.68
CA SER A 56 -2.66 -8.01 -2.43
C SER A 56 -2.68 -6.88 -1.41
N ILE A 57 -1.59 -6.77 -0.64
CA ILE A 57 -1.37 -5.67 0.29
C ILE A 57 -0.22 -4.80 -0.17
N GLU A 58 -0.38 -3.48 -0.03
CA GLU A 58 0.66 -2.51 -0.30
C GLU A 58 1.27 -1.98 1.01
N PHE A 59 2.60 -1.97 1.06
CA PHE A 59 3.34 -1.43 2.20
C PHE A 59 4.68 -0.86 1.75
N LEU A 60 5.26 -0.02 2.60
CA LEU A 60 6.60 0.52 2.37
C LEU A 60 7.65 -0.41 2.98
N ALA A 61 8.77 -0.57 2.30
CA ALA A 61 9.93 -1.26 2.84
C ALA A 61 11.24 -0.63 2.36
N LEU A 62 12.31 -0.89 3.09
CA LEU A 62 13.65 -0.42 2.75
C LEU A 62 14.33 -1.43 1.80
N LEU A 63 14.77 -0.97 0.64
CA LEU A 63 15.71 -1.66 -0.24
C LEU A 63 17.13 -1.27 0.15
N ARG A 64 17.97 -2.24 0.51
CA ARG A 64 19.33 -1.98 1.01
C ARG A 64 20.35 -2.94 0.42
N TRP A 65 21.60 -2.46 0.37
CA TRP A 65 22.74 -3.34 0.14
C TRP A 65 22.90 -4.28 1.33
N ARG A 66 22.98 -5.58 1.05
CA ARG A 66 23.40 -6.58 2.04
C ARG A 66 24.51 -7.43 1.48
N ARG A 67 25.35 -7.92 2.40
CA ARG A 67 26.36 -8.92 2.10
C ARG A 67 25.71 -10.30 2.01
N HIS A 68 26.02 -11.04 0.95
CA HIS A 68 25.68 -12.46 0.76
C HIS A 68 26.93 -13.18 0.26
N GLY A 69 27.57 -13.94 1.16
CA GLY A 69 28.91 -14.48 0.95
C GLY A 69 29.95 -13.40 0.63
N VAL A 70 30.53 -13.47 -0.57
CA VAL A 70 31.55 -12.52 -1.08
C VAL A 70 30.96 -11.38 -1.91
N LYS A 71 29.66 -11.38 -2.18
CA LYS A 71 28.98 -10.37 -3.01
C LYS A 71 28.12 -9.45 -2.14
N ASN A 72 27.91 -8.23 -2.62
CA ASN A 72 26.85 -7.36 -2.13
C ASN A 72 25.68 -7.43 -3.11
N ILE A 73 24.49 -7.67 -2.58
CA ILE A 73 23.24 -7.72 -3.35
C ILE A 73 22.27 -6.68 -2.79
N LEU A 74 21.44 -6.13 -3.66
CA LEU A 74 20.42 -5.14 -3.31
C LEU A 74 19.09 -5.87 -3.13
N PHE A 75 18.55 -5.87 -1.92
CA PHE A 75 17.35 -6.64 -1.56
C PHE A 75 16.50 -5.87 -0.55
N PRO A 76 15.16 -6.07 -0.54
CA PRO A 76 14.28 -5.42 0.42
C PRO A 76 14.34 -6.12 1.77
N THR A 77 14.08 -5.39 2.86
CA THR A 77 14.22 -5.88 4.24
C THR A 77 13.25 -6.99 4.67
N PHE A 78 12.24 -7.29 3.86
CA PHE A 78 11.34 -8.42 4.08
C PHE A 78 11.84 -9.72 3.42
N GLU A 79 13.12 -9.79 3.07
CA GLU A 79 13.71 -10.99 2.50
C GLU A 79 13.70 -12.16 3.49
N TYR A 80 13.63 -13.39 2.98
CA TYR A 80 13.77 -14.60 3.80
C TYR A 80 14.71 -15.60 3.15
N PHE A 81 15.15 -16.58 3.94
CA PHE A 81 16.05 -17.65 3.48
C PHE A 81 15.29 -18.92 3.17
N VAL A 82 15.69 -19.59 2.10
CA VAL A 82 15.28 -20.95 1.75
C VAL A 82 16.54 -21.83 1.76
N ASP A 83 16.48 -22.93 2.50
CA ASP A 83 17.55 -23.93 2.64
C ASP A 83 18.91 -23.33 3.05
N ASP A 84 18.91 -22.31 3.92
CA ASP A 84 20.08 -21.58 4.45
C ASP A 84 21.04 -20.94 3.42
N GLU A 85 20.78 -21.09 2.13
CA GLU A 85 21.66 -20.63 1.05
C GLU A 85 21.02 -19.54 0.18
N PHE A 86 19.71 -19.61 -0.04
CA PHE A 86 19.01 -18.77 -1.00
C PHE A 86 18.23 -17.66 -0.31
N ILE A 87 18.57 -16.40 -0.63
CA ILE A 87 17.77 -15.24 -0.24
C ILE A 87 16.68 -15.05 -1.29
N THR A 88 15.44 -14.88 -0.82
CA THR A 88 14.27 -14.74 -1.67
C THR A 88 13.28 -13.70 -1.13
N ILE A 89 12.42 -13.22 -2.02
CA ILE A 89 11.20 -12.45 -1.69
C ILE A 89 9.94 -13.26 -2.07
N PRO A 90 8.76 -12.91 -1.55
CA PRO A 90 7.52 -13.58 -1.91
C PRO A 90 7.24 -13.54 -3.43
N GLU A 91 6.67 -14.62 -3.95
CA GLU A 91 6.22 -14.68 -5.34
C GLU A 91 5.09 -13.67 -5.60
N GLY A 92 5.05 -13.10 -6.81
CA GLY A 92 4.08 -12.07 -7.17
C GLY A 92 4.40 -10.69 -6.59
N THR A 93 5.58 -10.48 -6.01
CA THR A 93 6.01 -9.17 -5.52
C THR A 93 6.16 -8.18 -6.68
N GLU A 94 5.54 -7.02 -6.54
CA GLU A 94 5.73 -5.86 -7.41
C GLU A 94 6.21 -4.66 -6.58
N TRP A 95 6.84 -3.68 -7.22
CA TRP A 95 7.26 -2.46 -6.56
C TRP A 95 6.85 -1.20 -7.34
N SER A 96 6.83 -0.08 -6.64
CA SER A 96 6.62 1.24 -7.22
C SER A 96 7.45 2.28 -6.48
N HIS A 97 7.63 3.44 -7.11
CA HIS A 97 8.23 4.59 -6.45
C HIS A 97 7.34 5.06 -5.28
N ARG A 98 7.96 5.80 -4.37
CA ARG A 98 7.23 6.50 -3.32
C ARG A 98 6.28 7.54 -3.92
N GLU A 99 5.16 7.72 -3.25
CA GLU A 99 4.20 8.79 -3.54
C GLU A 99 4.43 9.99 -2.59
N PRO A 100 3.89 11.17 -2.91
CA PRO A 100 3.87 12.30 -1.99
C PRO A 100 3.27 11.90 -0.63
N GLY A 101 4.02 12.16 0.45
CA GLY A 101 3.62 11.81 1.83
C GLY A 101 4.27 10.53 2.37
N ASP A 102 4.87 9.71 1.52
CA ASP A 102 5.67 8.57 1.99
C ASP A 102 6.98 9.07 2.65
N PRO A 103 7.41 8.45 3.76
CA PRO A 103 8.66 8.82 4.42
C PRO A 103 9.89 8.57 3.51
N ASP A 104 10.88 9.46 3.62
CA ASP A 104 12.19 9.29 2.96
C ASP A 104 13.05 8.19 3.60
N PHE A 105 12.77 7.86 4.86
CA PHE A 105 13.55 6.93 5.65
C PHE A 105 12.65 5.96 6.41
N LEU A 106 13.08 4.70 6.49
CA LEU A 106 12.46 3.67 7.31
C LEU A 106 13.52 2.89 8.07
N LEU A 107 13.16 2.48 9.29
CA LEU A 107 13.92 1.48 10.02
C LEU A 107 13.81 0.11 9.30
N PRO A 108 14.81 -0.77 9.41
CA PRO A 108 14.82 -2.04 8.68
C PRO A 108 13.62 -2.95 8.95
N ASP A 109 13.04 -2.87 10.14
CA ASP A 109 11.90 -3.64 10.65
C ASP A 109 10.55 -2.90 10.54
N ALA A 110 10.54 -1.71 9.94
CA ALA A 110 9.33 -0.93 9.76
C ALA A 110 8.66 -1.22 8.41
N PHE A 111 7.40 -1.68 8.45
CA PHE A 111 6.59 -1.97 7.27
C PHE A 111 5.24 -1.22 7.29
N PRO A 112 5.21 0.11 7.17
CA PRO A 112 3.96 0.85 7.15
C PRO A 112 3.07 0.41 5.97
N ILE A 113 1.82 0.05 6.26
CA ILE A 113 0.82 -0.23 5.22
C ILE A 113 0.54 1.07 4.46
N ALA A 114 0.75 1.04 3.15
CA ALA A 114 0.62 2.18 2.23
C ALA A 114 -0.49 1.95 1.20
N GLN A 115 -1.38 0.98 1.48
CA GLN A 115 -2.58 0.69 0.72
C GLN A 115 -3.33 1.98 0.40
N PRO A 116 -3.66 2.24 -0.87
CA PRO A 116 -4.42 3.42 -1.25
C PRO A 116 -5.77 3.37 -0.54
N VAL A 117 -5.95 4.23 0.46
CA VAL A 117 -7.24 4.49 1.11
C VAL A 117 -8.07 5.48 0.29
N ASN A 118 -7.89 5.46 -1.03
CA ASN A 118 -8.74 6.17 -1.97
C ASN A 118 -10.12 5.52 -2.06
N ASP A 119 -10.21 4.22 -1.77
CA ASP A 119 -11.47 3.50 -1.66
C ASP A 119 -12.22 3.79 -0.36
N ILE A 120 -11.58 4.38 0.66
CA ILE A 120 -12.29 4.83 1.86
C ILE A 120 -13.00 6.13 1.53
N VAL A 121 -14.31 6.02 1.32
CA VAL A 121 -15.19 7.15 1.00
C VAL A 121 -15.36 8.06 2.21
N HIS A 122 -15.52 7.47 3.40
CA HIS A 122 -15.87 8.22 4.60
C HIS A 122 -14.68 8.43 5.55
N ALA A 123 -14.40 9.69 5.86
CA ALA A 123 -13.45 10.02 6.93
C ALA A 123 -13.99 9.60 8.31
N CYS A 124 -13.09 9.40 9.26
CA CYS A 124 -13.41 9.09 10.65
C CYS A 124 -14.38 10.14 11.23
N PRO A 125 -15.58 9.75 11.73
CA PRO A 125 -16.61 10.71 12.12
C PRO A 125 -16.19 11.58 13.32
N PHE A 126 -15.23 11.11 14.13
CA PHE A 126 -14.73 11.79 15.31
C PHE A 126 -13.62 12.79 15.00
N CYS A 127 -12.50 12.35 14.41
CA CYS A 127 -11.34 13.22 14.15
C CYS A 127 -11.27 13.79 12.72
N LYS A 128 -12.20 13.38 11.83
CA LYS A 128 -12.28 13.79 10.42
C LYS A 128 -11.06 13.43 9.55
N GLN A 129 -10.14 12.62 10.07
CA GLN A 129 -9.00 12.09 9.33
C GLN A 129 -9.38 10.79 8.60
N LYS A 130 -8.71 10.51 7.47
CA LYS A 130 -8.77 9.18 6.86
C LYS A 130 -8.08 8.18 7.80
N PRO A 131 -8.72 7.05 8.13
CA PRO A 131 -8.09 6.07 9.00
C PRO A 131 -6.92 5.38 8.29
N GLN A 132 -5.95 4.96 9.09
CA GLN A 132 -4.87 4.09 8.65
C GLN A 132 -5.25 2.63 8.89
N ILE A 133 -4.79 1.74 8.01
CA ILE A 133 -4.93 0.29 8.20
C ILE A 133 -3.81 -0.19 9.12
N LYS A 134 -4.19 -0.99 10.10
CA LYS A 134 -3.28 -1.83 10.88
C LYS A 134 -3.68 -3.29 10.67
N GLY A 135 -2.73 -4.18 10.91
CA GLY A 135 -2.99 -5.60 10.88
C GLY A 135 -2.12 -6.38 11.84
N ARG A 136 -2.43 -7.67 11.97
CA ARG A 136 -1.65 -8.64 12.74
C ARG A 136 -1.85 -10.03 12.19
N LYS A 137 -0.95 -10.94 12.58
CA LYS A 137 -1.11 -12.38 12.38
C LYS A 137 -1.55 -13.06 13.67
N ILE A 138 -2.62 -13.84 13.60
CA ILE A 138 -3.06 -14.73 14.68
C ILE A 138 -3.16 -16.17 14.19
N ASP A 139 -3.05 -17.12 15.11
CA ASP A 139 -3.53 -18.48 14.89
C ASP A 139 -5.06 -18.46 14.89
N LEU A 140 -5.69 -18.92 13.80
CA LEU A 140 -7.15 -18.92 13.70
C LEU A 140 -7.81 -20.02 14.53
N THR A 141 -7.05 -21.02 14.98
CA THR A 141 -7.50 -22.15 15.79
C THR A 141 -7.34 -21.86 17.27
N THR A 142 -6.17 -21.36 17.70
CA THR A 142 -5.91 -21.06 19.13
C THR A 142 -6.18 -19.62 19.51
N GLY A 143 -6.20 -18.69 18.56
CA GLY A 143 -6.30 -17.24 18.81
C GLY A 143 -4.98 -16.60 19.24
N ASP A 144 -3.89 -17.37 19.30
CA ASP A 144 -2.58 -16.88 19.74
C ASP A 144 -2.00 -15.90 18.72
N LYS A 145 -1.29 -14.89 19.22
CA LYS A 145 -0.61 -13.91 18.37
C LYS A 145 0.71 -14.48 17.88
N PHE A 146 0.95 -14.39 16.58
CA PHE A 146 2.27 -14.61 16.03
C PHE A 146 3.04 -13.29 15.97
N SER A 147 4.31 -13.31 16.37
CA SER A 147 5.20 -12.15 16.25
C SER A 147 5.68 -12.04 14.80
N THR A 148 5.02 -11.19 14.02
CA THR A 148 5.50 -10.76 12.70
C THR A 148 4.97 -9.36 12.44
N ASP A 149 5.81 -8.50 11.89
CA ASP A 149 5.43 -7.15 11.45
C ASP A 149 5.24 -7.08 9.92
N LEU A 150 5.46 -8.20 9.21
CA LEU A 150 5.32 -8.31 7.76
C LEU A 150 3.84 -8.26 7.32
N PRO A 151 3.41 -7.22 6.59
CA PRO A 151 1.98 -7.00 6.32
C PRO A 151 1.32 -8.09 5.48
N TYR A 152 2.02 -8.67 4.50
CA TYR A 152 1.50 -9.74 3.65
C TYR A 152 1.23 -11.05 4.40
N ARG A 153 1.67 -11.17 5.65
CA ARG A 153 1.42 -12.34 6.51
C ARG A 153 0.24 -12.14 7.47
N PHE A 154 -0.33 -10.94 7.53
CA PHE A 154 -1.46 -10.64 8.40
C PHE A 154 -2.72 -11.36 7.94
N ASN A 155 -3.59 -11.69 8.90
CA ASN A 155 -4.90 -12.30 8.67
C ASN A 155 -6.02 -11.63 9.48
N GLN A 156 -5.70 -10.51 10.13
CA GLN A 156 -6.65 -9.61 10.77
C GLN A 156 -6.24 -8.17 10.52
N PHE A 157 -7.21 -7.34 10.12
CA PHE A 157 -7.02 -5.93 9.79
C PHE A 157 -8.04 -5.07 10.51
N TRP A 158 -7.66 -3.84 10.88
CA TRP A 158 -8.57 -2.86 11.48
C TRP A 158 -8.12 -1.43 11.14
N PHE A 159 -9.06 -0.50 11.28
CA PHE A 159 -8.78 0.93 11.13
C PHE A 159 -8.33 1.58 12.44
N VAL A 160 -7.42 2.55 12.32
CA VAL A 160 -6.98 3.41 13.40
C VAL A 160 -6.96 4.86 12.90
N CYS A 161 -7.65 5.77 13.59
CA CYS A 161 -7.66 7.22 13.31
C CYS A 161 -7.58 8.09 14.58
N CYS A 162 -8.17 7.65 15.67
CA CYS A 162 -8.17 8.33 16.97
C CYS A 162 -8.48 7.33 18.08
N GLU A 163 -8.38 7.76 19.33
CA GLU A 163 -8.66 6.93 20.52
C GLU A 163 -10.10 6.40 20.59
N TRP A 164 -11.05 7.05 19.90
CA TRP A 164 -12.46 6.70 19.91
C TRP A 164 -12.81 5.51 19.01
N ILE A 165 -11.94 5.16 18.07
CA ILE A 165 -12.13 3.99 17.19
C ILE A 165 -11.35 2.82 17.76
N GLY A 166 -12.10 1.87 18.32
CA GLY A 166 -11.57 0.59 18.77
C GLY A 166 -11.29 -0.38 17.61
N PRO A 167 -10.44 -1.41 17.81
CA PRO A 167 -10.17 -2.41 16.78
C PRO A 167 -11.41 -3.25 16.45
N ALA A 168 -11.95 -3.07 15.25
CA ALA A 168 -12.98 -3.93 14.67
C ALA A 168 -12.36 -4.81 13.57
N ASN A 169 -11.83 -5.97 13.96
CA ASN A 169 -11.02 -6.79 13.06
C ASN A 169 -11.84 -7.39 11.90
N ARG A 170 -11.24 -7.43 10.71
CA ARG A 170 -11.72 -8.15 9.53
C ARG A 170 -10.64 -9.05 8.95
N LYS A 171 -11.04 -10.04 8.16
CA LYS A 171 -10.10 -11.01 7.58
C LYS A 171 -9.37 -10.43 6.39
N THR A 172 -10.04 -9.57 5.63
CA THR A 172 -9.47 -8.95 4.43
C THR A 172 -9.58 -7.43 4.48
N ILE A 173 -8.78 -6.75 3.67
CA ILE A 173 -8.80 -5.28 3.56
C ILE A 173 -10.07 -4.83 2.84
N THR A 174 -10.49 -5.57 1.82
CA THR A 174 -11.75 -5.31 1.10
C THR A 174 -12.95 -5.33 2.04
N GLU A 175 -13.05 -6.36 2.90
CA GLU A 175 -14.09 -6.45 3.93
C GLU A 175 -14.03 -5.26 4.89
N LEU A 176 -12.81 -4.87 5.31
CA LEU A 176 -12.60 -3.76 6.23
C LEU A 176 -13.10 -2.43 5.64
N ILE A 177 -12.76 -2.12 4.39
CA ILE A 177 -13.17 -0.88 3.70
C ILE A 177 -14.70 -0.88 3.49
N SER A 178 -15.24 -1.98 2.94
CA SER A 178 -16.68 -2.11 2.66
C SER A 178 -17.55 -1.93 3.90
N ASP A 179 -17.17 -2.56 5.02
CA ASP A 179 -17.91 -2.42 6.27
C ASP A 179 -17.86 -1.00 6.85
N TRP A 180 -16.71 -0.34 6.71
CA TRP A 180 -16.52 1.03 7.19
C TRP A 180 -17.40 2.02 6.44
N ASP A 181 -17.38 1.95 5.12
CA ASP A 181 -18.18 2.85 4.28
C ASP A 181 -19.69 2.57 4.46
N ARG A 182 -20.11 1.30 4.57
CA ARG A 182 -21.51 0.96 4.87
C ARG A 182 -21.97 1.48 6.24
N THR A 183 -21.08 1.57 7.22
CA THR A 183 -21.44 2.03 8.57
C THR A 183 -21.58 3.55 8.65
N LEU A 184 -20.93 4.28 7.75
CA LEU A 184 -20.88 5.74 7.74
C LEU A 184 -21.74 6.41 6.66
N GLY A 185 -22.23 5.64 5.67
CA GLY A 185 -23.24 6.04 4.69
C GLY A 185 -24.67 5.83 5.19
#